data_AF-A0A956WV16-F1
#
_entry.id   AF-A0A956WV16-F1
#
_cell.length_a   1.000
_cell.length_b   1.000
_cell.length_c   1.000
_cell.angle_alpha   90.00
_cell.angle_beta   90.00
_cell.angle_gamma   90.00
#
_symmetry.space_group_name_H-M   'P 1'
#
loop_
_entity.id
_entity.type
_entity.pdbx_description
1 polymer ?
#
loop_
_entity_poly.entity_id
_entity_poly.type
_entity_poly.pdbx_seq_one_letter_code
_entity_poly.pdbx_strand_id
1 'polypeptide(L)' 'MNKVMGFMAGAVCGALVGAITALLFAPMSGPELLQTAEERWQLTKSEAQQAMEEKRRELESQYRMAKQG' A
#
# COMPACT_ATOMS: atom_id res chain seq x y z
N MET A 1 -31.69 -17.08 21.99
CA MET A 1 -30.25 -17.44 22.05
C MET A 1 -29.83 -18.42 20.97
N ASN A 2 -30.60 -19.48 20.68
CA ASN A 2 -30.22 -20.51 19.70
C ASN A 2 -29.99 -20.03 18.25
N LYS A 3 -30.73 -19.01 17.78
CA LYS A 3 -30.51 -18.43 16.43
C LYS A 3 -29.18 -17.69 16.31
N VAL A 4 -28.78 -16.96 17.35
CA VAL A 4 -27.49 -16.24 17.38
C VAL A 4 -26.33 -17.23 17.41
N MET A 5 -26.49 -18.33 18.16
CA MET A 5 -25.52 -19.42 18.19
C MET A 5 -25.36 -20.08 16.82
N GLY A 6 -26.47 -20.36 16.12
CA GLY A 6 -26.44 -20.91 14.76
C GLY A 6 -25.81 -19.96 13.74
N PHE A 7 -26.07 -18.66 13.85
CA PHE A 7 -25.41 -17.64 13.03
C PHE A 7 -23.90 -17.59 13.28
N MET A 8 -23.47 -17.59 14.54
CA MET A 8 -22.04 -17.61 14.89
C MET A 8 -21.33 -18.86 14.37
N ALA A 9 -21.95 -20.03 14.50
CA ALA A 9 -21.41 -21.26 13.92
C ALA A 9 -21.26 -21.17 12.38
N GLY A 10 -22.27 -20.62 11.70
CA GLY A 10 -22.21 -20.37 10.26
C GLY A 10 -21.12 -19.36 9.88
N ALA A 11 -20.97 -18.28 10.64
CA ALA A 11 -19.94 -17.27 10.41
C ALA A 11 -18.53 -17.83 10.59
N VAL A 12 -18.31 -18.66 11.61
CA VAL A 12 -17.02 -19.34 11.84
C VAL A 12 -16.70 -20.31 10.70
N CYS A 13 -17.67 -21.14 10.27
CA CYS A 13 -17.48 -22.02 9.12
C CYS A 13 -17.19 -21.24 7.83
N GLY A 14 -17.94 -20.15 7.58
CA GLY A 14 -17.73 -19.29 6.42
C GLY A 14 -16.37 -18.62 6.44
N ALA A 15 -15.93 -18.12 7.59
CA ALA A 15 -14.60 -17.52 7.75
C ALA A 15 -13.47 -18.55 7.52
N LEU A 16 -13.63 -19.79 8.01
CA LEU A 16 -12.67 -20.87 7.78
C LEU A 16 -12.54 -21.22 6.29
N VAL A 17 -13.67 -21.49 5.63
CA VAL A 17 -13.68 -21.82 4.19
C VAL A 17 -13.15 -20.64 3.36
N GLY A 18 -13.55 -19.41 3.71
CA GLY A 18 -13.08 -18.19 3.05
C GLY A 18 -11.57 -18.00 3.23
N ALA A 19 -11.03 -18.21 4.43
CA ALA A 19 -9.61 -18.10 4.69
C ALA A 19 -8.78 -19.15 3.94
N ILE A 20 -9.23 -20.41 3.91
CA ILE A 20 -8.58 -21.48 3.13
C ILE A 20 -8.60 -21.13 1.64
N THR A 21 -9.75 -20.66 1.12
CA THR A 21 -9.87 -20.27 -0.29
C THR A 21 -8.96 -19.10 -0.61
N ALA A 22 -8.94 -18.07 0.24
CA ALA A 22 -8.06 -16.91 0.09
C ALA A 22 -6.59 -17.32 0.11
N LEU A 23 -6.19 -18.26 0.96
CA LEU A 23 -4.81 -18.74 1.03
C LEU A 23 -4.43 -19.58 -0.19
N LEU A 24 -5.34 -20.43 -0.68
CA LEU A 24 -5.11 -21.28 -1.86
C LEU A 24 -5.00 -20.44 -3.14
N PHE A 25 -5.78 -19.35 -3.22
CA PHE A 25 -5.77 -18.42 -4.34
C PHE A 25 -4.88 -17.19 -4.13
N ALA A 26 -4.22 -17.07 -2.97
CA ALA A 26 -3.31 -15.97 -2.73
C ALA A 26 -2.16 -16.06 -3.73
N PRO A 27 -1.89 -14.98 -4.50
CA PRO A 27 -0.87 -15.01 -5.54
C PRO A 27 0.57 -15.11 -5.00
N MET A 28 0.76 -14.92 -3.69
CA MET A 28 2.07 -14.82 -3.04
C MET A 28 1.93 -15.02 -1.53
N SER A 29 3.02 -15.41 -0.88
CA SER A 29 3.06 -15.65 0.56
C SER A 29 3.00 -14.32 1.36
N GLY A 30 2.57 -14.39 2.62
CA GLY A 30 2.50 -13.21 3.51
C GLY A 30 3.82 -12.41 3.60
N PRO A 31 4.99 -13.07 3.77
CA PRO A 31 6.27 -12.38 3.77
C PRO A 31 6.59 -11.68 2.44
N GLU A 32 6.34 -12.35 1.31
CA GLU A 32 6.55 -11.76 -0.02
C GLU A 32 5.64 -10.54 -0.25
N LEU A 33 4.39 -10.58 0.26
CA LEU A 33 3.44 -9.46 0.15
C LEU A 33 3.98 -8.23 0.86
N LEU A 34 4.46 -8.40 2.09
CA LEU A 34 5.05 -7.33 2.87
C LEU A 34 6.29 -6.77 2.19
N GLN A 35 7.17 -7.64 1.68
CA GLN A 35 8.37 -7.22 0.97
C GLN A 35 8.02 -6.41 -0.29
N THR A 36 7.10 -6.91 -1.12
CA THR A 36 6.68 -6.25 -2.37
C THR A 36 5.99 -4.91 -2.07
N ALA A 37 5.19 -4.85 -1.01
CA ALA A 37 4.56 -3.61 -0.58
C ALA A 37 5.59 -2.57 -0.11
N GLU A 38 6.59 -2.98 0.67
CA GLU A 38 7.68 -2.12 1.11
C GLU A 38 8.51 -1.63 -0.07
N GLU A 39 8.90 -2.51 -1.00
CA GLU A 39 9.65 -2.15 -2.20
C GLU A 39 8.90 -1.11 -3.05
N ARG A 40 7.59 -1.33 -3.27
CA ARG A 40 6.74 -0.37 -3.99
C ARG A 40 6.62 0.96 -3.26
N TRP A 41 6.45 0.93 -1.94
CA TRP A 41 6.37 2.13 -1.13
C TRP A 41 7.65 2.95 -1.19
N GLN A 42 8.81 2.30 -1.06
CA GLN A 42 10.11 2.96 -1.16
C GLN A 42 10.35 3.55 -2.54
N LEU A 43 9.97 2.85 -3.62
CA LEU A 43 10.05 3.37 -4.97
C LEU A 43 9.23 4.67 -5.11
N THR A 44 7.94 4.63 -4.75
CA THR A 44 7.06 5.81 -4.81
C THR A 44 7.60 6.97 -3.98
N LYS A 45 8.13 6.70 -2.78
CA LYS A 45 8.73 7.72 -1.93
C LYS A 45 9.97 8.34 -2.59
N SER A 46 10.82 7.52 -3.20
CA SER A 46 12.03 8.00 -3.88
C SER A 46 11.69 8.89 -5.07
N GLU A 47 10.69 8.51 -5.87
CA GLU A 47 10.20 9.30 -7.01
C GLU A 47 9.62 10.64 -6.54
N ALA A 48 8.84 10.64 -5.46
CA ALA A 48 8.29 11.86 -4.88
C ALA A 48 9.40 12.81 -4.38
N GLN A 49 10.45 12.29 -3.75
CA GLN A 49 11.60 13.09 -3.32
C GLN A 49 12.34 13.71 -4.50
N GLN A 50 12.59 12.94 -5.56
CA GLN A 50 13.23 13.44 -6.78
C GLN A 50 12.41 14.56 -7.44
N ALA A 51 11.09 14.37 -7.56
CA ALA A 51 10.20 15.40 -8.10
C ALA A 51 10.21 16.68 -7.26
N MET A 52 10.26 16.56 -5.93
CA MET A 52 10.39 17.73 -5.03
C MET A 52 11.73 18.45 -5.23
N GLU A 53 12.84 17.72 -5.34
CA GLU A 53 14.16 18.31 -5.58
C GLU A 53 14.24 19.02 -6.92
N GLU A 54 13.68 18.43 -7.98
CA GLU A 54 13.62 19.02 -9.31
C GLU A 54 12.82 20.33 -9.28
N LYS A 55 11.63 20.32 -8.67
CA LYS A 55 10.82 21.53 -8.48
C LYS A 55 11.55 22.58 -7.67
N ARG A 56 12.30 22.21 -6.64
CA ARG A 56 13.11 23.15 -5.85
C ARG A 56 14.16 23.83 -6.72
N ARG A 57 14.87 23.06 -7.56
CA ARG A 57 15.88 23.61 -8.48
C ARG A 57 15.27 24.56 -9.51
N GLU A 58 14.10 24.23 -10.05
CA GLU A 58 13.35 25.10 -10.95
C GLU A 58 12.94 26.42 -10.29
N LEU A 59 12.46 26.38 -9.04
CA LEU A 59 12.10 27.60 -8.30
C LEU A 59 13.34 28.44 -7.96
N GLU A 60 14.45 27.81 -7.56
CA GLU A 60 15.71 28.49 -7.29
C GLU A 60 16.32 29.16 -8.54
N SER A 61 16.12 28.59 -9.74
CA SER A 61 16.57 29.21 -10.98
C SER A 61 15.69 30.40 -11.36
N GLN A 62 14.37 30.27 -11.25
CA GLN A 62 13.42 31.36 -11.50
C GLN A 62 13.65 32.53 -10.55
N TYR A 63 13.86 32.26 -9.25
CA TYR A 63 14.16 33.31 -8.28
C TYR A 63 15.46 34.06 -8.61
N ARG A 64 16.50 33.36 -9.05
CA ARG A 64 17.77 33.98 -9.48
C ARG A 64 17.58 34.87 -10.71
N MET A 65 16.81 34.42 -11.69
CA MET A 65 16.48 35.21 -12.88
C MET A 65 15.67 36.47 -12.51
N ALA A 66 14.66 36.32 -11.66
CA ALA A 66 13.81 37.43 -11.20
C ALA A 66 14.56 38.46 -10.34
N LYS A 67 15.65 38.08 -9.68
CA LYS A 67 16.49 38.99 -8.88
C LYS A 67 17.55 39.73 -9.71
N GLN A 68 17.89 39.21 -10.90
CA GLN A 68 18.94 39.78 -11.76
C GLN A 68 18.41 40.74 -12.84
N GLY A 69 17.10 40.75 -13.12
CA GLY A 69 16.42 41.76 -13.94
C GLY A 69 15.85 42.88 -13.08
#